data_AF-A0A3C0TB10-F1
#
_entry.id   AF-A0A3C0TB10-F1
#
_cell.length_a   1.000
_cell.length_b   1.000
_cell.length_c   1.000
_cell.angle_alpha   90.00
_cell.angle_beta   90.00
_cell.angle_gamma   90.00
#
_symmetry.space_group_name_H-M   'P 1'
#
loop_
_entity.id
_entity.type
_entity.pdbx_description
1 polymer ?
#
loop_
_entity_poly.entity_id
_entity_poly.type
_entity_poly.pdbx_seq_one_letter_code
_entity_poly.pdbx_strand_id
1 'polypeptide(L)' 'GNNSIIGLMVESNINAGNQSIPEDRSKIEYGVSVTDKCVDWATTEEMMHDLRDSVKEILPTRRALTTDDLMEQSA' A
#
# COMPACT_ATOMS: atom_id res chain seq x y z
N GLY A 1 19.92 4.20 -2.71
CA GLY A 1 18.71 3.44 -2.33
C GLY A 1 18.55 2.23 -3.24
N ASN A 2 17.55 1.38 -3.01
CA ASN A 2 17.24 0.24 -3.87
C ASN A 2 16.59 0.74 -5.18
N ASN A 3 17.12 0.42 -6.37
CA ASN A 3 16.56 0.89 -7.64
C ASN A 3 15.58 -0.07 -8.32
N SER A 4 15.41 -1.26 -7.77
CA SER A 4 14.56 -2.32 -8.33
C SER A 4 13.16 -2.35 -7.70
N ILE A 5 12.96 -1.71 -6.53
CA ILE A 5 11.63 -1.54 -5.93
C ILE A 5 10.91 -0.38 -6.63
N ILE A 6 9.90 -0.73 -7.42
CA ILE A 6 9.11 0.22 -8.21
C ILE A 6 7.78 0.60 -7.57
N GLY A 7 7.36 -0.11 -6.52
CA GLY A 7 6.08 0.10 -5.88
C GLY A 7 5.90 -0.75 -4.63
N LEU A 8 4.81 -0.48 -3.93
CA LEU A 8 4.37 -1.18 -2.73
C LEU A 8 2.84 -1.27 -2.73
N MET A 9 2.31 -2.22 -1.98
CA MET A 9 0.88 -2.40 -1.77
C MET A 9 0.62 -2.39 -0.26
N VAL A 10 -0.46 -1.73 0.15
CA VAL A 10 -0.86 -1.59 1.55
C VAL A 10 -2.33 -1.96 1.68
N GLU A 11 -2.65 -2.80 2.67
CA GLU A 11 -4.03 -3.10 3.04
C GLU A 11 -4.53 -2.09 4.08
N SER A 12 -5.43 -1.21 3.65
CA SER A 12 -6.00 -0.11 4.42
C SER A 12 -7.51 -0.18 4.40
N ASN A 13 -8.14 0.18 5.52
CA ASN A 13 -9.57 0.44 5.60
C ASN A 13 -9.82 1.68 6.47
N ILE A 14 -11.07 2.06 6.69
CA ILE A 14 -11.40 3.23 7.51
C ILE A 14 -10.94 3.02 8.95
N ASN A 15 -11.24 1.85 9.51
CA ASN A 15 -10.89 1.42 10.85
C ASN A 15 -9.89 0.24 10.80
N ALA A 16 -9.04 0.14 11.82
CA ALA A 16 -7.98 -0.85 11.88
C ALA A 16 -8.51 -2.26 12.17
N GLY A 17 -7.68 -3.26 11.85
CA GLY A 17 -7.92 -4.66 12.17
C GLY A 17 -8.88 -5.34 11.19
N ASN A 18 -9.60 -6.35 11.70
CA ASN A 18 -10.60 -7.10 10.97
C ASN A 18 -11.70 -7.61 11.91
N GLN A 19 -12.78 -8.11 11.32
CA GLN A 19 -13.90 -8.75 11.98
C GLN A 19 -14.28 -10.04 11.22
N SER A 20 -14.83 -11.03 11.92
CA SER A 20 -15.50 -12.15 11.24
C SER A 20 -16.91 -11.74 10.82
N ILE A 21 -17.46 -12.36 9.78
CA ILE A 21 -18.86 -12.13 9.38
C ILE A 21 -19.79 -12.79 10.43
N PRO A 22 -20.55 -12.00 11.22
CA PRO A 22 -21.48 -12.57 12.19
C PRO A 22 -22.72 -13.14 11.51
N GLU A 23 -23.46 -14.03 12.19
CA GLU A 23 -24.76 -14.53 11.71
C GLU A 23 -25.76 -13.38 11.49
N ASP A 24 -25.83 -12.47 12.45
CA ASP A 24 -26.61 -11.22 12.35
C ASP A 24 -25.76 -10.13 11.68
N ARG A 25 -25.97 -9.95 10.37
CA ARG A 25 -25.24 -8.98 9.54
C ARG A 25 -25.44 -7.52 9.95
N SER A 26 -26.46 -7.20 10.75
CA SER A 26 -26.64 -5.84 11.26
C SER A 26 -25.53 -5.42 12.25
N LYS A 27 -24.76 -6.40 12.75
CA LYS A 27 -23.63 -6.19 13.66
C LYS A 27 -22.30 -5.97 12.96
N ILE A 28 -22.27 -5.93 11.62
CA ILE A 28 -21.04 -5.63 10.88
C ILE A 28 -20.62 -4.19 11.19
N GLU A 29 -19.42 -4.03 11.70
CA GLU A 29 -18.83 -2.73 11.94
C GLU A 29 -18.43 -2.08 10.61
N TYR A 30 -18.95 -0.89 10.35
CA TYR A 30 -18.63 -0.16 9.12
C TYR A 30 -17.14 0.17 9.05
N GLY A 31 -16.53 -0.08 7.89
CA GLY A 31 -15.14 0.30 7.64
C GLY A 31 -14.09 -0.59 8.33
N VAL A 32 -14.47 -1.75 8.86
CA VAL A 32 -13.54 -2.77 9.39
C VAL A 32 -13.51 -3.96 8.42
N SER A 33 -12.32 -4.41 8.02
CA SER A 33 -12.15 -5.53 7.06
C SER A 33 -12.82 -6.82 7.53
N VAL A 34 -13.35 -7.63 6.61
CA VAL A 34 -13.88 -8.98 6.90
C VAL A 34 -12.91 -10.11 6.52
N THR A 35 -11.74 -9.75 6.00
CA THR A 35 -10.69 -10.67 5.56
C THR A 35 -9.43 -10.44 6.38
N ASP A 36 -8.36 -9.93 5.76
CA ASP A 36 -7.10 -9.64 6.41
C ASP A 36 -7.16 -8.32 7.17
N LYS A 37 -6.27 -8.16 8.16
CA LYS A 37 -6.23 -6.98 9.02
C LYS A 37 -5.67 -5.79 8.26
N CYS A 38 -6.41 -4.70 8.25
CA CYS A 38 -5.96 -3.45 7.64
C CYS A 38 -5.44 -2.46 8.69
N VAL A 39 -4.63 -1.50 8.27
CA VAL A 39 -4.43 -0.25 9.01
C VAL A 39 -5.66 0.66 8.89
N ASP A 40 -5.82 1.61 9.82
CA ASP A 40 -6.86 2.64 9.74
C ASP A 40 -6.47 3.82 8.83
N TRP A 41 -7.43 4.71 8.61
CA TRP A 41 -7.25 5.88 7.74
C TRP A 41 -6.14 6.82 8.21
N ALA A 42 -6.06 7.10 9.52
CA ALA A 42 -5.07 8.03 10.07
C ALA A 42 -3.65 7.49 9.86
N THR A 43 -3.45 6.18 10.11
CA THR A 43 -2.17 5.51 9.86
C THR A 43 -1.84 5.49 8.36
N THR A 44 -2.83 5.29 7.49
CA THR A 44 -2.62 5.37 6.03
C THR A 44 -2.16 6.74 5.57
N GLU A 45 -2.77 7.81 6.07
CA GLU A 45 -2.37 9.18 5.76
C GLU A 45 -0.92 9.45 6.20
N GLU A 46 -0.56 9.05 7.42
CA GLU A 46 0.81 9.16 7.96
C GLU A 46 1.81 8.41 7.07
N MET A 47 1.54 7.14 6.74
CA MET A 47 2.42 6.34 5.88
C MET A 47 2.62 6.96 4.49
N MET A 48 1.60 7.60 3.91
CA MET A 48 1.73 8.26 2.61
C MET A 48 2.59 9.52 2.70
N HIS A 49 2.47 10.29 3.79
CA HIS A 49 3.35 11.43 4.05
C HIS A 49 4.80 11.01 4.30
N ASP A 50 5.01 9.97 5.08
CA ASP A 50 6.34 9.40 5.36
C ASP A 50 6.99 8.87 4.09
N LEU A 51 6.22 8.16 3.26
CA LEU A 51 6.69 7.69 1.96
C LEU A 51 7.12 8.86 1.10
N ARG A 52 6.25 9.87 0.93
CA ARG A 52 6.56 11.09 0.17
C ARG A 52 7.85 11.72 0.67
N ASP A 53 7.98 11.95 1.97
CA ASP A 53 9.14 12.65 2.54
C ASP A 53 10.43 11.84 2.39
N SER A 54 10.33 10.51 2.43
CA SER A 54 11.45 9.61 2.20
C SER A 54 11.93 9.57 0.74
N VAL A 55 11.04 9.77 -0.23
CA VAL A 55 11.35 9.53 -1.66
C VAL A 55 11.34 10.77 -2.55
N LYS A 56 10.78 11.90 -2.10
CA LYS A 56 10.56 13.11 -2.93
C LYS A 56 11.82 13.66 -3.61
N GLU A 57 12.98 13.61 -2.93
CA GLU A 57 14.26 14.05 -3.52
C GLU A 57 14.90 12.97 -4.40
N ILE A 58 14.56 11.70 -4.18
CA ILE A 58 15.21 10.56 -4.83
C ILE A 58 14.50 10.19 -6.13
N LEU A 59 13.17 10.11 -6.15
CA LEU A 59 12.41 9.68 -7.34
C LEU A 59 12.72 10.49 -8.60
N PRO A 60 12.87 11.82 -8.57
CA PRO A 60 13.21 12.60 -9.76
C PRO A 60 14.58 12.23 -10.35
N THR A 61 15.48 11.65 -9.57
CA THR A 61 16.83 11.25 -10.02
C THR A 61 16.87 9.84 -10.58
N ARG A 62 15.78 9.06 -10.46
CA ARG A 62 15.74 7.70 -10.99
C ARG A 62 15.63 7.74 -12.50
N ARG A 63 16.52 7.01 -13.18
CA ARG A 63 16.41 6.75 -14.61
C ARG A 63 15.09 6.01 -14.87
N ALA A 64 14.33 6.48 -15.85
CA ALA A 64 13.19 5.73 -16.35
C ALA A 64 13.66 4.36 -16.88
N LEU A 65 12.90 3.31 -16.59
CA LEU A 65 13.13 2.01 -17.23
C LEU A 65 12.91 2.18 -18.74
N THR A 66 13.87 1.71 -19.52
CA THR A 66 13.73 1.65 -20.98
C THR A 66 13.05 0.35 -21.39
N THR A 67 12.55 0.29 -22.62
CA THR A 67 12.03 -0.96 -23.20
C THR A 67 13.09 -2.07 -23.18
N ASP A 68 14.36 -1.72 -23.36
CA ASP A 68 15.48 -2.67 -23.32
C ASP A 68 15.63 -3.29 -21.92
N ASP A 69 15.48 -2.50 -20.85
CA ASP A 69 15.55 -2.99 -19.45
C ASP A 69 14.44 -4.01 -19.12
N LEU A 70 13.28 -3.90 -19.78
CA LEU A 70 12.13 -4.79 -19.57
C LEU A 70 12.23 -6.09 -20.36
N MET A 71 12.86 -6.04 -21.54
CA MET A 71 13.03 -7.22 -22.38
C MET A 71 14.13 -8.15 -21.85
N GLU A 72 15.17 -7.60 -21.20
CA GLU A 72 16.29 -8.38 -20.66
C GLU A 72 15.89 -9.26 -19.45
N GLN A 73 14.82 -8.94 -18.73
CA GLN A 73 14.32 -9.73 -17.58
C GLN A 73 13.38 -10.88 -17.98
N SER A 74 13.09 -11.04 -19.27
CA SER A 74 12.20 -12.07 -19.81
C SER A 74 12.93 -13.23 -20.49
N ALA A 75 14.26 -13.25 -20.42
CA ALA A 75 15.15 -14.29 -20.96
C ALA A 75 15.75 -15.17 -19.86
#